data_AF-A0A8H5RGT9-F1
#
_entry.id   AF-A0A8H5RGT9-F1
#
_cell.length_a   1.000
_cell.length_b   1.000
_cell.length_c   1.000
_cell.angle_alpha   90.00
_cell.angle_beta   90.00
_cell.angle_gamma   90.00
#
_symmetry.space_group_name_H-M   'P 1'
#
loop_
_entity.id
_entity.type
_entity.pdbx_description
1 polymer ?
#
loop_
_entity_poly.entity_id
_entity_poly.type
_entity_poly.pdbx_seq_one_letter_code
_entity_poly.pdbx_strand_id
1 'polypeptide(L)'
;MLALRDRAKSGGSYHATVARTAVDTVQLEEEVGLYPPEIVKRIQDTYKFAPMTPDLHVEELVYILSDSWAKHSDILNRGYMVEFETAWGKSHNILSPITQYENESLSPRWTHGLVPYCSGENVAWV
;
A
#
# COMPACT_ATOMS: atom_id res chain seq x y z
N MET A 1 13.62 -6.80 -9.40
CA MET A 1 13.44 -8.19 -9.88
C MET A 1 13.73 -8.37 -11.37
N LEU A 2 13.34 -7.44 -12.25
CA LEU A 2 13.59 -7.52 -13.71
C LEU A 2 15.08 -7.71 -14.07
N ALA A 3 15.98 -6.91 -13.48
CA ALA A 3 17.44 -7.04 -13.67
C ALA A 3 17.99 -8.44 -13.32
N LEU A 4 17.46 -9.09 -12.29
CA LEU A 4 17.87 -10.43 -11.89
C LEU A 4 17.39 -11.49 -12.89
N ARG A 5 16.14 -11.37 -13.36
CA ARG A 5 15.57 -12.23 -14.40
C ARG A 5 16.38 -12.15 -15.68
N ASP A 6 16.68 -10.94 -16.16
CA ASP A 6 17.35 -10.75 -17.45
C ASP A 6 18.82 -11.18 -17.40
N ARG A 7 19.50 -10.92 -16.27
CA ARG A 7 20.84 -11.49 -16.03
C ARG A 7 20.83 -13.02 -16.06
N ALA A 8 19.82 -13.67 -15.49
CA ALA A 8 19.74 -15.13 -15.50
C ALA A 8 19.44 -15.71 -16.89
N LYS A 9 18.64 -15.01 -17.72
CA LYS A 9 18.26 -15.45 -19.06
C LYS A 9 19.32 -15.14 -20.13
N SER A 10 19.92 -13.96 -20.08
CA SER A 10 20.71 -13.39 -21.17
C SER A 10 22.14 -12.99 -20.75
N GLY A 11 22.49 -13.12 -19.47
CA GLY A 11 23.76 -12.62 -18.93
C GLY A 11 23.79 -11.10 -18.77
N GLY A 12 24.97 -10.54 -18.49
CA GLY A 12 25.19 -9.08 -18.41
C GLY A 12 25.06 -8.45 -17.02
N SER A 13 25.27 -7.13 -16.97
CA SER A 13 25.22 -6.28 -15.78
C SER A 13 24.14 -5.21 -15.94
N TYR A 14 23.34 -5.01 -14.89
CA TYR A 14 22.18 -4.11 -14.89
C TYR A 14 22.28 -3.16 -13.70
N HIS A 15 21.90 -1.89 -13.87
CA HIS A 15 21.99 -0.85 -12.84
C HIS A 15 20.60 -0.23 -12.60
N ALA A 16 20.06 -0.39 -11.39
CA ALA A 16 18.79 0.24 -11.03
C ALA A 16 19.04 1.48 -10.18
N THR A 17 18.45 2.60 -10.57
CA THR A 17 18.39 3.80 -9.72
C THR A 17 17.20 3.67 -8.80
N VAL A 18 17.44 3.64 -7.49
CA VAL A 18 16.39 3.53 -6.47
C VAL A 18 16.44 4.80 -5.62
N ALA A 19 15.51 5.72 -5.86
CA ALA A 19 15.39 6.96 -5.08
C ALA A 19 14.30 6.81 -4.02
N ARG A 20 14.40 5.79 -3.16
CA ARG A 20 13.37 5.50 -2.16
C ARG A 20 13.15 6.70 -1.22
N THR A 21 14.24 7.31 -0.79
CA THR A 21 14.20 8.52 0.03
C THR A 21 13.43 9.66 -0.63
N ALA A 22 13.67 9.94 -1.92
CA ALA A 22 12.98 11.02 -2.61
C ALA A 22 11.46 10.77 -2.71
N VAL A 23 11.07 9.52 -2.94
CA VAL A 23 9.65 9.13 -2.94
C VAL A 23 9.05 9.24 -1.54
N ASP A 24 9.76 8.77 -0.52
CA ASP A 24 9.28 8.82 0.87
C ASP A 24 9.18 10.28 1.38
N THR A 25 10.06 11.17 0.93
CA THR A 25 10.06 12.59 1.34
C THR A 25 9.14 13.46 0.49
N VAL A 26 8.49 12.95 -0.55
CA VAL A 26 7.59 13.76 -1.40
C VAL A 26 6.44 14.37 -0.61
N GLN A 27 6.05 13.74 0.50
CA GLN A 27 5.01 14.24 1.40
C GLN A 27 5.43 15.49 2.19
N LEU A 28 6.73 15.82 2.18
CA LEU A 28 7.26 17.03 2.80
C LEU A 28 7.21 18.25 1.87
N GLU A 29 6.97 18.04 0.58
CA GLU A 29 6.79 19.13 -0.39
C GLU A 29 5.46 19.85 -0.13
N GLU A 30 5.42 21.17 -0.37
CA GLU A 30 4.26 22.01 -0.05
C GLU A 30 3.00 21.58 -0.82
N GLU A 31 3.17 21.11 -2.06
CA GLU A 31 2.08 20.69 -2.93
C GLU A 31 1.41 19.39 -2.48
N VAL A 32 2.12 18.54 -1.74
CA VAL A 32 1.58 17.29 -1.19
C VAL A 32 1.17 17.49 0.26
N GLY A 33 2.09 18.02 1.07
CA GLY A 33 1.90 18.39 2.45
C GLY A 33 1.68 17.22 3.41
N LEU A 34 1.93 17.50 4.69
CA LEU A 34 1.52 16.62 5.78
C LEU A 34 0.03 16.82 6.08
N TYR A 35 -0.60 15.81 6.69
CA TYR A 35 -1.98 15.94 7.15
C TYR A 35 -2.13 17.12 8.14
N PRO A 36 -3.18 17.94 7.99
CA PRO A 36 -3.42 19.06 8.88
C PRO A 36 -3.58 18.62 10.35
N PRO A 37 -3.08 19.40 11.33
CA PRO A 37 -3.10 19.01 12.75
C PRO A 37 -4.49 18.67 13.30
N GLU A 38 -5.54 19.35 12.83
CA GLU A 38 -6.92 19.09 13.21
C GLU A 38 -7.43 17.73 12.71
N ILE A 39 -6.98 17.30 11.54
CA ILE A 39 -7.29 15.97 10.99
C ILE A 39 -6.56 14.90 11.81
N VAL A 40 -5.27 15.11 12.08
CA VAL A 40 -4.47 14.21 12.93
C VAL A 40 -5.12 14.04 14.30
N LYS A 41 -5.52 15.16 14.92
CA LYS A 41 -6.22 15.15 16.21
C LYS A 41 -7.53 14.37 16.14
N ARG A 42 -8.37 14.61 15.13
CA ARG A 42 -9.64 13.89 14.95
C ARG A 42 -9.45 12.39 14.81
N ILE A 43 -8.46 11.96 14.03
CA ILE A 43 -8.10 10.54 13.86
C ILE A 43 -7.63 9.95 15.19
N GLN A 44 -6.73 10.63 15.89
CA GLN A 44 -6.27 10.20 17.21
C GLN A 44 -7.42 10.10 18.21
N ASP A 45 -8.35 11.05 18.20
CA ASP A 45 -9.52 11.06 19.08
C ASP A 45 -10.52 9.96 18.75
N THR A 46 -10.63 9.56 17.48
CA THR A 46 -11.56 8.52 17.02
C THR A 46 -11.02 7.13 17.32
N TYR A 47 -9.78 6.85 16.93
CA TYR A 47 -9.21 5.50 16.97
C TYR A 47 -8.36 5.21 18.20
N LYS A 48 -7.97 6.26 18.94
CA LYS A 48 -7.20 6.13 20.20
C LYS A 48 -5.94 5.28 20.05
N PHE A 49 -5.15 5.53 19.00
CA PHE A 49 -3.88 4.82 18.79
C PHE A 49 -2.95 5.01 19.99
N ALA A 50 -2.26 3.94 20.38
CA ALA A 50 -1.15 4.04 21.33
C ALA A 50 -0.01 4.89 20.74
N PRO A 51 0.92 5.42 21.57
CA PRO A 51 2.04 6.21 21.07
C PRO A 51 2.81 5.47 19.96
N MET A 52 2.97 6.13 18.81
CA MET A 52 3.78 5.66 17.69
C MET A 52 5.04 6.50 17.61
N THR A 53 6.17 5.91 18.00
CA THR A 53 7.47 6.61 18.06
C THR A 53 8.46 6.03 17.05
N PRO A 54 9.48 6.80 16.61
CA PRO A 54 10.39 6.36 15.55
C PRO A 54 11.26 5.14 15.87
N ASP A 55 11.38 4.77 17.14
CA ASP A 55 12.11 3.59 17.63
C ASP A 55 11.33 2.28 17.46
N LEU A 56 10.02 2.35 17.21
CA LEU A 56 9.18 1.16 17.01
C LEU A 56 9.46 0.51 15.65
N HIS A 57 9.54 -0.81 15.66
CA HIS A 57 9.59 -1.61 14.44
C HIS A 57 8.23 -1.57 13.71
N VAL A 58 8.25 -1.82 12.39
CA VAL A 58 7.03 -1.83 11.56
C VAL A 58 5.98 -2.80 12.10
N GLU A 59 6.41 -3.94 12.62
CA GLU A 59 5.53 -4.93 13.21
C GLU A 59 4.81 -4.39 14.46
N GLU A 60 5.51 -3.65 15.33
CA GLU A 60 4.94 -3.04 16.54
C GLU A 60 3.90 -1.96 16.17
N LEU A 61 4.19 -1.16 15.14
CA LEU A 61 3.25 -0.18 14.60
C LEU A 61 1.97 -0.84 14.06
N VAL A 62 2.11 -1.98 13.35
CA VAL A 62 0.97 -2.75 12.84
C VAL A 62 0.12 -3.32 13.97
N TYR A 63 0.75 -3.78 15.06
CA TYR A 63 0.03 -4.24 16.25
C TYR A 63 -0.79 -3.12 16.89
N ILE A 64 -0.20 -1.92 17.04
CA ILE A 64 -0.92 -0.75 17.57
C ILE A 64 -2.14 -0.41 16.71
N LEU A 65 -1.96 -0.35 15.37
CA LEU A 65 -3.05 -0.05 14.44
C LEU A 65 -4.19 -1.07 14.56
N SER A 66 -3.85 -2.35 14.52
CA SER A 66 -4.81 -3.46 14.53
C SER A 66 -5.60 -3.52 15.84
N ASP A 67 -4.93 -3.35 16.98
CA ASP A 67 -5.55 -3.36 18.30
C ASP A 67 -6.54 -2.19 18.46
N SER A 68 -6.12 -0.98 18.09
CA SER A 68 -6.97 0.20 18.14
C SER A 68 -8.18 0.10 17.21
N TRP A 69 -8.00 -0.38 15.98
CA TRP A 69 -9.11 -0.59 15.06
C TRP A 69 -10.10 -1.64 15.57
N ALA A 70 -9.64 -2.74 16.13
CA ALA A 70 -10.52 -3.77 16.68
C ALA A 70 -11.36 -3.27 17.87
N LYS A 71 -10.83 -2.35 18.67
CA LYS A 71 -11.49 -1.82 19.88
C LYS A 71 -12.39 -0.62 19.62
N HIS A 72 -12.01 0.24 18.67
CA HIS A 72 -12.58 1.58 18.54
C HIS A 72 -13.20 1.85 17.16
N SER A 73 -13.24 0.85 16.28
CA SER A 73 -13.80 1.01 14.95
C SER A 73 -14.41 -0.28 14.41
N ASP A 74 -15.27 -0.12 13.40
CA ASP A 74 -15.77 -1.19 12.55
C ASP A 74 -14.95 -1.36 11.26
N ILE A 75 -13.85 -0.60 11.08
CA ILE A 75 -13.10 -0.55 9.81
C ILE A 75 -12.64 -1.93 9.31
N LEU A 76 -12.32 -2.85 10.22
CA LEU A 76 -11.92 -4.22 9.88
C LEU A 76 -13.09 -5.07 9.34
N ASN A 77 -14.32 -4.66 9.64
CA ASN A 77 -15.55 -5.33 9.22
C ASN A 77 -16.23 -4.65 8.03
N ARG A 78 -15.74 -3.49 7.60
CA ARG A 78 -16.29 -2.81 6.44
C ARG A 78 -15.91 -3.58 5.19
N GLY A 79 -16.88 -3.78 4.29
CA GLY A 79 -16.76 -4.56 3.04
C GLY A 79 -15.85 -3.94 1.98
N TYR A 80 -14.72 -3.37 2.39
CA TYR A 80 -13.69 -2.81 1.52
C TYR A 80 -12.77 -3.88 0.93
N MET A 81 -12.97 -5.15 1.24
CA MET A 81 -12.21 -6.22 0.62
C MET A 81 -12.89 -6.66 -0.68
N VAL A 82 -12.10 -6.82 -1.74
CA VAL A 82 -12.51 -7.49 -2.98
C VAL A 82 -11.75 -8.80 -3.08
N GLU A 83 -12.46 -9.83 -3.53
CA GLU A 83 -11.92 -11.18 -3.67
C GLU A 83 -11.47 -11.44 -5.10
N PHE A 84 -10.27 -12.00 -5.25
CA PHE A 84 -9.75 -12.45 -6.53
C PHE A 84 -9.14 -13.85 -6.41
N GLU A 85 -9.18 -14.60 -7.51
CA GLU A 85 -8.29 -15.74 -7.73
C GLU A 85 -6.94 -15.21 -8.23
N THR A 86 -5.85 -15.66 -7.59
CA THR A 86 -4.48 -15.22 -7.88
C THR A 86 -3.54 -16.41 -7.97
N ALA A 87 -2.29 -16.18 -8.38
CA ALA A 87 -1.26 -17.21 -8.43
C ALA A 87 -0.95 -17.85 -7.06
N TRP A 88 -1.40 -17.24 -5.96
CA TRP A 88 -1.17 -17.72 -4.59
C TRP A 88 -2.39 -18.38 -3.94
N GLY A 89 -3.53 -18.46 -4.65
CA GLY A 89 -4.73 -19.11 -4.14
C GLY A 89 -6.02 -18.69 -4.81
N LYS A 90 -7.09 -19.45 -4.54
CA LYS A 90 -8.43 -19.28 -5.13
C LYS A 90 -9.25 -18.14 -4.51
N SER A 91 -8.91 -17.76 -3.28
CA SER A 91 -9.63 -16.75 -2.50
C SER A 91 -8.60 -15.83 -1.85
N HIS A 92 -8.28 -14.72 -2.53
CA HIS A 92 -7.37 -13.72 -2.03
C HIS A 92 -8.13 -12.41 -1.84
N ASN A 93 -8.27 -11.99 -0.58
CA ASN A 93 -8.92 -10.74 -0.21
C ASN A 93 -7.93 -9.57 -0.27
N ILE A 94 -8.24 -8.57 -1.06
CA ILE A 94 -7.41 -7.38 -1.28
C ILE A 94 -8.23 -6.15 -0.94
N LEU A 95 -7.63 -5.20 -0.21
CA LEU A 95 -8.27 -3.92 0.08
C LEU A 95 -8.56 -3.17 -1.22
N SER A 96 -9.83 -2.91 -1.49
CA SER A 96 -10.30 -2.10 -2.63
C SER A 96 -9.90 -0.64 -2.46
N PRO A 97 -9.82 0.14 -3.54
CA PRO A 97 -9.65 1.57 -3.42
C PRO A 97 -10.81 2.16 -2.61
N ILE A 98 -10.51 2.81 -1.48
CA ILE A 98 -11.51 3.34 -0.55
C ILE A 98 -12.09 4.68 -1.05
N THR A 99 -11.44 5.32 -2.03
CA THR A 99 -11.89 6.59 -2.61
C THR A 99 -13.04 6.34 -3.59
N GLN A 100 -14.16 7.04 -3.38
CA GLN A 100 -15.31 7.03 -4.29
C GLN A 100 -15.54 8.46 -4.80
N TYR A 101 -15.66 8.61 -6.11
CA TYR A 101 -16.02 9.87 -6.76
C TYR A 101 -17.52 9.94 -7.01
N GLU A 102 -18.05 11.15 -7.17
CA GLU A 102 -19.48 11.36 -7.50
C GLU A 102 -19.89 10.63 -8.77
N ASN A 103 -19.00 10.60 -9.77
CA ASN A 103 -19.16 9.75 -10.94
C ASN A 103 -18.56 8.37 -10.65
N GLU A 104 -19.42 7.39 -10.39
CA GLU A 104 -19.05 6.01 -10.07
C GLU A 104 -18.19 5.36 -11.17
N SER A 105 -18.40 5.71 -12.44
CA SER A 105 -17.63 5.16 -13.57
C SER A 105 -16.15 5.59 -13.56
N LEU A 106 -15.83 6.69 -12.88
CA LEU A 106 -14.47 7.17 -12.71
C LEU A 106 -13.85 6.73 -11.38
N SER A 107 -14.63 6.10 -10.50
CA SER A 107 -14.13 5.67 -9.20
C SER A 107 -13.10 4.55 -9.39
N PRO A 108 -11.94 4.63 -8.70
CA PRO A 108 -10.90 3.64 -8.83
C PRO A 108 -11.40 2.27 -8.35
N ARG A 109 -11.08 1.22 -9.12
CA ARG A 109 -11.40 -0.17 -8.77
C ARG A 109 -10.29 -1.09 -9.24
N TRP A 110 -10.07 -2.17 -8.50
CA TRP A 110 -9.23 -3.26 -8.98
C TRP A 110 -9.96 -4.03 -10.06
N THR A 111 -9.33 -4.19 -11.22
CA THR A 111 -9.86 -5.00 -12.33
C THR A 111 -9.26 -6.41 -12.36
N HIS A 112 -8.19 -6.63 -11.61
CA HIS A 112 -7.55 -7.93 -11.44
C HIS A 112 -6.86 -8.02 -10.06
N GLY A 113 -6.64 -9.25 -9.59
CA GLY A 113 -5.86 -9.51 -8.38
C GLY A 113 -4.35 -9.33 -8.60
N LEU A 114 -3.57 -9.45 -7.53
CA LEU A 114 -2.12 -9.37 -7.61
C LEU A 114 -1.56 -10.41 -8.60
N VAL A 115 -0.56 -10.00 -9.36
CA VAL A 115 0.19 -10.88 -10.27
C VAL A 115 1.64 -11.00 -9.77
N PRO A 116 2.31 -12.16 -9.93
CA PRO A 116 3.70 -12.29 -9.54
C PRO A 116 4.58 -11.25 -10.25
N TYR A 117 5.59 -10.73 -9.55
CA TYR A 117 6.54 -9.82 -10.16
C TYR A 117 7.17 -10.44 -11.41
N CYS A 118 7.19 -9.68 -12.51
CA CYS A 118 7.75 -10.12 -13.79
C CYS A 118 7.02 -11.32 -14.44
N SER A 119 5.75 -11.58 -14.09
CA SER A 119 4.95 -12.65 -14.71
C SER A 119 4.61 -12.41 -16.18
N GLY A 120 4.60 -11.15 -16.62
CA GLY A 120 4.36 -10.80 -18.02
C GLY A 120 5.56 -11.13 -18.91
N GLU A 121 5.31 -11.75 -20.06
CA GLU A 121 6.36 -12.14 -21.02
C GLU A 121 7.09 -10.94 -21.64
N ASN A 122 6.41 -9.79 -21.74
CA ASN A 122 6.91 -8.59 -22.42
C ASN A 122 7.28 -7.43 -21.48
N VAL A 123 7.52 -7.69 -20.19
CA VAL A 123 7.95 -6.63 -19.26
C VAL A 123 9.43 -6.37 -19.47
N ALA A 124 9.77 -5.27 -20.17
CA ALA A 124 11.14 -4.86 -20.44
C ALA A 124 11.81 -4.22 -19.20
N TRP A 125 13.12 -4.41 -19.09
CA TRP A 125 13.95 -3.57 -18.24
C TRP A 125 14.17 -2.23 -18.96
N VAL A 126 13.81 -1.12 -18.31
CA VAL A 126 13.95 0.24 -18.82
C VAL A 126 15.10 0.94 -18.12
#